data_AF-A0A2K8M6R2-F1
#
_entry.id   AF-A0A2K8M6R2-F1
#
_cell.length_a   1.000
_cell.length_b   1.000
_cell.length_c   1.000
_cell.angle_alpha   90.00
_cell.angle_beta   90.00
_cell.angle_gamma   90.00
#
_symmetry.space_group_name_H-M   'P 1'
#
loop_
_entity.id
_entity.type
_entity.pdbx_description
1 polymer ?
#
loop_
_entity_poly.entity_id
_entity_poly.type
_entity_poly.pdbx_seq_one_letter_code
_entity_poly.pdbx_strand_id
1 'polypeptide(L)' 'MTDLGRTALGAVPAEQLWINPDCGLKTRGYAEVEPALRHLVGAARELRAEPR' A
#
# COMPACT_ATOMS: atom_id res chain seq x y z
N MET A 1 9.39 -1.42 -2.58
CA MET A 1 7.99 -1.91 -2.62
C MET A 1 6.99 -0.75 -2.79
N THR A 2 7.38 0.35 -3.43
CA THR A 2 6.55 1.57 -3.54
C THR A 2 6.16 1.91 -4.98
N ASP A 3 6.65 1.15 -5.97
CA ASP A 3 6.57 1.50 -7.39
C ASP A 3 5.11 1.61 -7.87
N LEU A 4 4.25 0.67 -7.52
CA LEU A 4 2.81 0.74 -7.84
C LEU A 4 2.15 1.99 -7.22
N GLY A 5 2.56 2.37 -6.00
CA GLY A 5 2.07 3.58 -5.35
C GLY A 5 2.52 4.85 -6.08
N ARG A 6 3.78 4.92 -6.53
CA ARG A 6 4.26 6.06 -7.36
C ARG A 6 3.54 6.14 -8.69
N THR A 7 3.30 5.00 -9.35
CA THR A 7 2.49 4.97 -10.58
C THR A 7 1.09 5.49 -10.32
N ALA A 8 0.45 5.07 -9.23
CA ALA A 8 -0.90 5.54 -8.88
C ALA A 8 -0.92 7.05 -8.55
N LEU A 9 0.08 7.58 -7.86
CA LEU A 9 0.20 9.02 -7.59
C LEU A 9 0.40 9.86 -8.87
N GLY A 10 0.89 9.27 -9.95
CA GLY A 10 0.95 9.90 -11.26
C GLY A 10 -0.41 10.00 -11.98
N ALA A 11 -1.43 9.28 -11.50
CA ALA A 11 -2.75 9.20 -12.14
C ALA A 11 -3.91 9.68 -11.25
N VAL A 12 -3.77 9.59 -9.92
CA VAL A 12 -4.81 9.93 -8.93
C VAL A 12 -4.24 10.93 -7.92
N PRO A 13 -4.94 12.04 -7.61
CA PRO A 13 -4.50 12.97 -6.57
C PRO A 13 -4.26 12.26 -5.23
N ALA A 14 -3.18 12.62 -4.54
CA ALA A 14 -2.73 11.93 -3.35
C ALA A 14 -3.80 11.86 -2.25
N GLU A 15 -4.61 12.92 -2.10
CA GLU A 15 -5.71 13.01 -1.14
C GLU A 15 -6.90 12.10 -1.44
N GLN A 16 -6.97 11.55 -2.66
CA GLN A 16 -8.01 10.60 -3.09
C GLN A 16 -7.49 9.15 -3.15
N LEU A 17 -6.18 8.93 -3.09
CA LEU A 17 -5.58 7.62 -3.24
C LEU A 17 -5.51 6.85 -1.90
N TRP A 18 -6.10 5.65 -1.90
CA TRP A 18 -5.98 4.69 -0.80
C TRP A 18 -5.12 3.50 -1.19
N ILE A 19 -4.38 2.96 -0.23
CA ILE A 19 -3.56 1.75 -0.39
C ILE A 19 -4.20 0.64 0.43
N ASN A 20 -4.65 -0.42 -0.24
CA ASN A 20 -5.26 -1.60 0.36
C ASN A 20 -4.90 -2.86 -0.47
N PRO A 21 -5.06 -4.07 0.09
CA PRO A 21 -4.99 -5.31 -0.69
C PRO A 21 -6.10 -5.37 -1.75
N ASP A 22 -5.90 -6.15 -2.82
CA ASP A 22 -6.87 -6.29 -3.91
C ASP A 22 -8.26 -6.76 -3.45
N CYS A 23 -8.32 -7.64 -2.43
CA CYS A 23 -9.57 -8.18 -1.92
C CYS A 23 -9.48 -8.57 -0.43
N GLY A 24 -10.59 -9.11 0.09
CA GLY A 24 -10.64 -9.63 1.46
C GLY A 24 -9.72 -10.83 1.69
N LEU A 25 -9.15 -10.93 2.90
CA LEU A 25 -8.10 -11.89 3.24
C LEU A 25 -8.60 -13.26 3.70
N LYS A 26 -9.88 -13.61 3.46
CA LYS A 26 -10.54 -14.80 4.03
C LYS A 26 -9.86 -16.13 3.70
N THR A 27 -9.08 -16.18 2.62
CA THR A 27 -8.37 -17.38 2.12
C THR A 27 -6.88 -17.39 2.47
N ARG A 28 -6.42 -16.47 3.33
CA ARG A 28 -5.00 -16.30 3.71
C ARG A 28 -4.82 -16.59 5.20
N GLY A 29 -3.65 -17.12 5.57
CA GLY A 29 -3.28 -17.38 6.98
C GLY A 29 -2.49 -16.24 7.61
N TYR A 30 -2.47 -16.16 8.94
CA TYR A 30 -1.79 -15.09 9.68
C TYR A 30 -0.29 -14.97 9.35
N ALA A 31 0.41 -16.10 9.23
CA ALA A 31 1.84 -16.13 8.90
C ALA A 31 2.19 -15.45 7.56
N GLU A 32 1.22 -15.38 6.64
CA GLU A 32 1.34 -14.67 5.36
C GLU A 32 0.82 -13.23 5.46
N VAL A 33 -0.37 -13.05 6.08
CA VAL A 33 -1.07 -11.76 6.14
C VAL A 33 -0.30 -10.74 6.94
N GLU A 34 0.19 -11.10 8.12
CA GLU A 34 0.81 -10.17 9.04
C GLU A 34 2.07 -9.49 8.47
N PRO A 35 3.06 -10.21 7.90
CA PRO A 35 4.19 -9.58 7.24
C PRO A 35 3.78 -8.81 5.98
N ALA A 36 2.83 -9.32 5.18
CA ALA A 36 2.36 -8.62 3.98
C ALA A 36 1.73 -7.26 4.31
N LEU A 37 0.86 -7.20 5.32
CA LEU A 37 0.23 -5.95 5.77
C LEU A 37 1.25 -4.99 6.41
N ARG A 38 2.23 -5.50 7.16
CA ARG A 38 3.33 -4.67 7.67
C ARG A 38 4.09 -3.98 6.54
N HIS A 39 4.41 -4.72 5.47
CA HIS A 39 5.08 -4.13 4.32
C HIS A 39 4.19 -3.15 3.56
N LEU A 40 2.90 -3.44 3.40
CA LEU A 40 1.93 -2.54 2.74
C LEU A 40 1.82 -1.20 3.48
N VAL A 41 1.70 -1.24 4.82
CA VAL A 41 1.67 -0.04 5.66
C VAL A 41 3.01 0.67 5.65
N GLY A 42 4.13 -0.06 5.62
CA GLY A 42 5.48 0.50 5.47
C GLY A 42 5.63 1.31 4.19
N ALA A 43 5.28 0.72 3.05
CA ALA A 43 5.30 1.40 1.75
C ALA A 43 4.41 2.66 1.73
N ALA A 44 3.22 2.59 2.33
CA ALA A 44 2.33 3.75 2.45
C ALA A 44 2.94 4.88 3.32
N ARG A 45 3.71 4.54 4.37
CA ARG A 45 4.43 5.53 5.19
C ARG A 45 5.58 6.17 4.42
N GLU A 46 6.34 5.36 3.68
CA GLU A 46 7.43 5.85 2.82
C GLU A 46 6.91 6.88 1.81
N LEU A 47 5.86 6.54 1.07
CA LEU A 47 5.25 7.44 0.07
C LEU A 47 4.74 8.76 0.68
N ARG A 48 4.20 8.73 1.90
CA ARG A 48 3.75 9.95 2.60
C ARG A 48 4.88 10.85 3.06
N ALA A 49 6.08 10.30 3.25
CA ALA A 49 7.26 11.05 3.66
C ALA A 49 8.03 11.64 2.46
N GLU A 50 7.72 11.22 1.23
CA GLU A 50 8.31 11.80 0.03
C GLU A 50 7.87 13.28 -0.13
N PRO A 51 8.77 14.17 -0.57
CA PRO A 51 8.40 15.54 -0.90
C PRO A 51 7.39 15.56 -2.05
N ARG A 52 6.35 16.40 -1.93
CA ARG A 52 5.37 16.64 -3.00
C ARG A 52 5.91 17.60 -4.05
#